data_AF-A0A085LIN6-F1
#
_entry.id   AF-A0A085LIN6-F1
#
_cell.length_a   1.000
_cell.length_b   1.000
_cell.length_c   1.000
_cell.angle_alpha   90.00
_cell.angle_beta   90.00
_cell.angle_gamma   90.00
#
_symmetry.space_group_name_H-M   'P 1'
#
loop_
_entity.id
_entity.type
_entity.pdbx_description
1 polymer ?
#
loop_
_entity_poly.entity_id
_entity_poly.type
_entity_poly.pdbx_seq_one_letter_code
_entity_poly.pdbx_strand_id
1 'polypeptide(L)'
;MEGRLARWALALQEYDYTIKYRPGHKNNSADALSRRSGLAATVLVLPELTRERIRQEQQSDAVLRGITEALTNGMPIHSNPDVPRRYRQ
;
A
#
# COMPACT_ATOMS: atom_id res chain seq x y z
N MET A 1 6.87 -7.90 -12.20
CA MET A 1 5.54 -8.14 -11.60
C MET A 1 5.08 -6.87 -10.92
N GLU A 2 3.85 -6.41 -11.16
CA GLU A 2 3.29 -5.28 -10.42
C GLU A 2 3.30 -5.56 -8.91
N GLY A 3 3.71 -4.57 -8.09
CA GLY A 3 3.96 -4.78 -6.65
C GLY A 3 2.77 -5.34 -5.87
N ARG A 4 1.54 -5.17 -6.36
CA ARG A 4 0.33 -5.73 -5.75
C ARG A 4 0.29 -7.26 -5.81
N LEU A 5 0.70 -7.85 -6.93
CA LEU A 5 0.74 -9.31 -7.11
C LEU A 5 1.90 -9.92 -6.33
N ALA A 6 3.06 -9.26 -6.32
CA ALA A 6 4.25 -9.74 -5.62
C ALA A 6 4.01 -9.92 -4.11
N ARG A 7 3.30 -8.98 -3.45
CA ARG A 7 2.94 -9.10 -2.04
C ARG A 7 2.11 -10.35 -1.74
N TRP A 8 1.13 -10.65 -2.59
CA TRP A 8 0.28 -11.81 -2.40
C TRP A 8 0.94 -13.12 -2.80
N ALA A 9 1.85 -13.10 -3.78
CA ALA A 9 2.61 -14.28 -4.18
C ALA A 9 3.40 -14.88 -3.00
N LEU A 10 4.06 -14.04 -2.20
CA LEU A 10 4.78 -14.49 -1.00
C LEU A 10 3.87 -15.09 0.08
N ALA A 11 2.64 -14.59 0.21
CA ALA A 11 1.69 -15.14 1.18
C ALA A 11 1.04 -16.45 0.69
N LEU A 12 0.87 -16.59 -0.63
CA LEU A 12 0.21 -17.75 -1.23
C LEU A 12 1.17 -18.91 -1.51
N GLN A 13 2.48 -18.66 -1.55
CA GLN A 13 3.50 -19.70 -1.85
C GLN A 13 3.51 -20.87 -0.87
N GLU A 14 2.98 -20.68 0.35
CA GLU A 14 2.90 -21.72 1.38
C GLU A 14 1.82 -22.77 1.09
N TYR A 15 0.93 -22.50 0.14
CA TYR A 15 -0.19 -23.36 -0.21
C TYR A 15 0.04 -24.04 -1.55
N ASP A 16 -0.36 -25.31 -1.66
CA ASP A 16 -0.49 -25.98 -2.93
C ASP A 16 -1.84 -25.62 -3.57
N TYR A 17 -1.81 -24.85 -4.67
CA TYR A 17 -3.02 -24.40 -5.34
C TYR A 17 -2.85 -24.35 -6.86
N THR A 18 -3.98 -24.45 -7.57
CA THR A 18 -4.05 -24.24 -9.02
C THR A 18 -5.03 -23.13 -9.34
N ILE A 19 -4.62 -22.18 -10.17
CA ILE A 19 -5.49 -21.09 -10.63
C ILE A 19 -6.43 -21.63 -11.72
N LYS A 20 -7.74 -21.51 -11.51
CA LYS A 20 -8.78 -21.89 -12.49
C LYS A 20 -9.78 -20.75 -12.69
N TYR A 21 -10.16 -20.51 -13.93
CA TYR A 21 -11.24 -19.57 -14.25
C TYR A 21 -12.59 -20.12 -13.77
N ARG A 22 -13.40 -19.26 -13.15
CA ARG A 22 -14.78 -19.58 -12.73
C ARG A 22 -15.74 -18.57 -13.37
N PRO A 23 -16.67 -19.01 -14.25
CA PRO A 23 -17.68 -18.12 -14.81
C PRO A 23 -18.54 -17.46 -13.73
N GLY A 24 -18.97 -16.21 -13.98
CA GLY A 24 -19.72 -15.41 -13.00
C GLY A 24 -20.97 -16.11 -12.44
N HIS A 25 -21.75 -16.78 -13.29
CA HIS A 25 -22.95 -17.53 -12.86
C HIS A 25 -22.66 -18.69 -11.89
N LYS A 26 -21.42 -19.20 -11.87
CA LYS A 26 -20.99 -20.22 -10.90
C LYS A 26 -20.36 -19.61 -9.66
N ASN A 27 -20.13 -18.30 -9.63
CA ASN A 27 -19.44 -17.58 -8.56
C ASN A 27 -20.41 -16.96 -7.53
N ASN A 28 -21.70 -17.33 -7.56
CA ASN A 28 -22.75 -16.73 -6.75
C ASN A 28 -22.44 -16.73 -5.25
N SER A 29 -21.81 -17.78 -4.72
CA SER A 29 -21.44 -17.83 -3.30
C SER A 29 -20.41 -16.77 -2.93
N ALA A 30 -19.35 -16.61 -3.73
CA ALA A 30 -18.33 -15.61 -3.47
C ALA A 30 -18.84 -14.18 -3.75
N ASP A 31 -19.67 -14.01 -4.78
CA ASP A 31 -20.32 -12.73 -5.10
C ASP A 31 -21.31 -12.28 -4.02
N ALA A 32 -22.14 -13.21 -3.49
CA ALA A 32 -23.02 -12.92 -2.38
C ALA A 32 -22.22 -12.52 -1.12
N LEU A 33 -21.15 -13.25 -0.80
CA LEU A 33 -20.30 -12.93 0.35
C LEU A 33 -19.59 -11.58 0.20
N SER A 34 -19.11 -11.23 -1.00
CA SER A 34 -18.42 -9.95 -1.24
C SER A 34 -19.37 -8.75 -1.17
N ARG A 35 -20.66 -8.94 -1.45
CA ARG A 35 -21.71 -7.91 -1.40
C ARG A 35 -22.42 -7.78 -0.06
N ARG A 36 -22.17 -8.70 0.89
CA ARG A 36 -22.76 -8.61 2.24
C ARG A 36 -22.22 -7.37 2.95
N SER A 37 -23.07 -6.35 3.06
CA SER A 37 -22.85 -5.19 3.94
C SER A 37 -23.04 -5.64 5.38
N GLY A 38 -21.97 -6.11 6.02
CA GLY A 38 -22.01 -6.50 7.42
C GLY A 38 -20.96 -7.54 7.77
N LEU A 39 -19.92 -7.08 8.47
CA LEU A 39 -19.11 -7.87 9.41
C LEU A 39 -18.46 -9.14 8.85
N ALA A 40 -18.01 -9.13 7.60
CA ALA A 40 -16.92 -10.04 7.24
C ALA A 40 -15.67 -9.49 7.93
N ALA A 41 -14.99 -10.32 8.71
CA ALA A 41 -13.69 -10.05 9.30
C ALA A 41 -12.63 -9.82 8.20
N THR A 42 -12.74 -8.73 7.45
CA THR A 42 -11.57 -7.90 7.21
C THR A 42 -10.96 -7.78 8.59
N VAL A 43 -9.85 -8.49 8.83
CA VAL A 43 -8.87 -8.04 9.82
C VAL A 43 -8.87 -6.55 9.61
N LEU A 44 -9.43 -5.81 10.58
CA LEU A 44 -9.23 -4.39 10.60
C LEU A 44 -7.72 -4.33 10.75
N VAL A 45 -7.01 -4.24 9.63
CA VAL A 45 -5.68 -3.66 9.58
C VAL A 45 -5.99 -2.21 9.91
N LEU A 46 -6.34 -1.97 11.18
CA LEU A 46 -6.21 -0.68 11.79
C LEU A 46 -4.72 -0.45 11.61
N PRO A 47 -4.32 0.47 10.72
CA PRO A 47 -2.92 0.74 10.58
C PRO A 47 -2.45 1.15 11.99
N GLU A 48 -1.45 0.44 12.52
CA GLU A 48 -0.86 0.77 13.82
C GLU A 48 -0.46 2.25 13.87
N LEU A 49 -0.15 2.81 12.70
CA LEU A 49 0.07 4.23 12.46
C LEU A 49 -1.19 4.91 11.92
N THR A 50 -1.71 5.85 12.70
CA THR A 50 -2.79 6.72 12.25
C THR A 50 -2.30 7.64 11.12
N ARG A 51 -3.22 8.06 10.23
CA ARG A 51 -2.90 9.04 9.18
C ARG A 51 -2.32 10.34 9.73
N GLU A 52 -2.80 10.75 10.89
CA GLU A 52 -2.31 11.95 11.56
C GLU A 52 -0.86 11.78 12.03
N ARG A 53 -0.51 10.61 12.60
CA ARG A 53 0.87 10.32 12.97
C ARG A 53 1.81 10.34 11.76
N ILE A 54 1.39 9.71 10.66
CA ILE A 54 2.17 9.72 9.40
C ILE A 54 2.39 11.16 8.93
N ARG A 55 1.36 12.00 8.94
CA ARG A 55 1.45 13.41 8.53
C ARG A 55 2.43 14.20 9.40
N GLN A 56 2.40 14.01 10.71
CA GLN A 56 3.30 14.69 11.66
C GLN A 56 4.76 14.30 11.44
N GLU A 57 5.04 13.01 11.27
CA GLU A 57 6.39 12.52 11.00
C GLU A 57 6.91 13.00 9.65
N GLN A 58 6.07 13.00 8.60
CA GLN A 58 6.42 13.54 7.27
C GLN A 58 6.74 15.05 7.29
N GLN A 59 6.07 15.82 8.14
CA GLN A 59 6.37 17.25 8.33
C GLN A 59 7.69 17.48 9.09
N SER A 60 8.09 16.53 9.94
CA SER A 60 9.33 16.61 10.71
C SER A 60 10.55 16.17 9.90
N ASP A 61 10.35 15.35 8.86
CA ASP A 61 11.39 14.94 7.93
C ASP A 61 11.76 16.08 6.96
N ALA A 62 13.03 16.50 6.97
CA ALA A 62 13.51 17.63 6.19
C ALA A 62 13.36 17.43 4.67
N VAL A 63 13.49 16.20 4.18
CA VAL A 63 13.39 15.86 2.75
C VAL A 63 11.91 15.82 2.34
N LEU A 64 11.08 15.08 3.08
CA LEU A 64 9.67 14.93 2.75
C LEU A 64 8.88 16.23 2.90
N ARG A 65 9.24 17.06 3.89
CA ARG A 65 8.69 18.42 4.01
C ARG A 65 9.00 19.25 2.77
N GLY A 66 10.25 19.27 2.32
CA GLY A 66 10.66 20.00 1.11
C GLY A 66 9.94 19.53 -0.15
N ILE A 67 9.72 18.21 -0.29
CA ILE A 67 8.94 17.64 -1.39
C ILE A 67 7.46 18.09 -1.31
N THR A 68 6.87 18.06 -0.11
CA THR A 68 5.46 18.46 0.11
C THR A 68 5.25 19.94 -0.22
N GLU A 69 6.17 20.79 0.20
CA GLU A 69 6.16 22.23 -0.11
C GLU A 69 6.33 22.47 -1.62
N ALA A 70 7.24 21.76 -2.28
CA ALA A 70 7.42 21.87 -3.72
C ALA A 70 6.16 21.48 -4.49
N LEU A 71 5.52 20.36 -4.12
CA LEU A 71 4.26 19.90 -4.73
C LEU A 71 3.12 20.90 -4.52
N THR A 72 3.01 21.46 -3.32
CA THR A 72 1.94 22.42 -2.96
C THR A 72 2.12 23.75 -3.71
N ASN A 73 3.36 24.18 -3.92
CA ASN A 73 3.69 25.44 -4.59
C ASN A 73 3.94 25.27 -6.10
N GLY A 74 3.74 24.07 -6.67
CA GLY A 74 3.97 23.79 -8.08
C GLY A 74 5.43 23.91 -8.53
N MET A 75 6.38 23.83 -7.59
CA MET A 75 7.80 23.92 -7.88
C MET A 75 8.33 22.59 -8.43
N PRO A 76 9.29 22.61 -9.37
CA PRO A 76 9.90 21.38 -9.87
C PRO A 76 10.58 20.62 -8.73
N ILE A 77 10.23 19.35 -8.55
CA ILE A 77 10.97 18.47 -7.64
C ILE A 77 12.28 18.10 -8.36
N HIS A 78 13.31 18.91 -8.16
CA HIS A 78 14.64 18.54 -8.60
C HIS A 78 15.09 17.31 -7.80
N SER A 79 15.24 16.19 -8.49
CA SER A 79 15.78 14.97 -7.91
C SER A 79 17.20 15.28 -7.43
N ASN A 80 17.38 15.28 -6.11
CA ASN A 80 18.65 15.34 -5.38
C ASN A 80 19.14 16.76 -4.99
N PRO A 81 19.11 17.04 -3.67
CA PRO A 81 20.31 17.53 -3.01
C PRO A 81 20.58 16.72 -1.74
N ASP A 82 21.78 16.14 -1.66
CA ASP A 82 22.45 15.67 -0.46
C ASP A 82 21.80 14.54 0.35
N VAL A 83 21.87 13.31 -0.18
CA VAL A 83 22.00 12.13 0.68
C VAL A 83 23.32 12.25 1.46
N PRO A 84 23.31 12.31 2.81
CA PRO A 84 24.54 12.40 3.56
C PRO A 84 25.42 11.17 3.32
N ARG A 85 26.70 11.38 2.99
CA ARG A 85 27.71 10.36 2.62
C ARG A 85 27.87 9.18 3.61
N ARG A 86 27.29 9.30 4.81
CA ARG A 86 27.33 8.33 5.93
C ARG A 86 26.54 7.03 5.69
N TYR A 87 25.77 6.93 4.62
CA TYR A 87 25.01 5.70 4.27
C TYR A 87 25.50 4.99 2.99
N ARG A 88 26.69 5.33 2.47
CA ARG A 88 27.41 4.45 1.55
C ARG A 88 28.34 3.55 2.36
N GLN A 89 27.87 2.37 2.73
CA GLN A 89 28.75 1.21 2.91
C GLN A 89 28.63 0.36 1.66
#